data_AF-A0A1R0H8M7-F1
#
_entry.id   AF-A0A1R0H8M7-F1
#
_cell.length_a   1.000
_cell.length_b   1.000
_cell.length_c   1.000
_cell.angle_alpha   90.00
_cell.angle_beta   90.00
_cell.angle_gamma   90.00
#
_symmetry.space_group_name_H-M   'P 1'
#
loop_
_entity.id
_entity.type
_entity.pdbx_description
1 polymer ?
#
loop_
_entity_poly.entity_id
_entity_poly.type
_entity_poly.pdbx_seq_one_letter_code
_entity_poly.pdbx_strand_id
1 'polypeptide(L)'
;MIQKDVRLALSKSSTVFINYLTSTANDLAITSGAKTINSQYIMAALDELEFDSDFKSKLELELQEFREITRLRKEQKSTGADTAADARPSDDIENGDDEGDEDLNEHQAMDVVETDTL
;
A
#
# COMPACT_ATOMS: atom_id res chain seq x y z
N MET A 1 28.84 15.94 7.56
CA MET A 1 28.72 14.61 8.20
C MET A 1 27.38 14.54 8.89
N ILE A 2 26.59 13.48 8.69
CA ILE A 2 25.27 13.33 9.35
C ILE A 2 25.47 12.78 10.77
N GLN A 3 24.81 13.39 11.77
CA GLN A 3 24.87 12.98 13.18
C GLN A 3 24.09 11.67 13.41
N LYS A 4 24.51 10.86 14.40
CA LYS A 4 23.86 9.58 14.72
C LYS A 4 22.37 9.75 15.07
N ASP A 5 22.04 10.80 15.80
CA ASP A 5 20.65 11.10 16.20
C ASP A 5 19.79 11.47 14.99
N VAL A 6 20.36 12.14 13.99
CA VAL A 6 19.65 12.48 12.75
C VAL A 6 19.29 11.22 11.96
N ARG A 7 20.18 10.23 11.90
CA ARG A 7 19.85 8.93 11.28
C ARG A 7 18.71 8.23 12.01
N LEU A 8 18.75 8.22 13.35
CA LEU A 8 17.69 7.61 14.15
C LEU A 8 16.35 8.32 13.97
N ALA A 9 16.36 9.66 13.97
CA ALA A 9 15.17 10.47 13.75
C ALA A 9 14.59 10.22 12.35
N LEU A 10 15.43 10.16 11.31
CA LEU A 10 15.00 9.87 9.94
C LEU A 10 14.31 8.51 9.87
N SER A 11 14.94 7.44 10.36
CA SER A 11 14.34 6.10 10.36
C SER A 11 12.99 6.06 11.08
N LYS A 12 12.87 6.72 12.24
CA LYS A 12 11.59 6.80 12.97
C LYS A 12 10.53 7.59 12.19
N SER A 13 10.92 8.71 11.60
CA SER A 13 10.02 9.54 10.80
C SER A 13 9.55 8.84 9.52
N SER A 14 10.38 8.00 8.89
CA SER A 14 9.98 7.19 7.73
C SER A 14 8.84 6.24 8.08
N THR A 15 8.88 5.59 9.24
CA THR A 15 7.78 4.70 9.68
C THR A 15 6.48 5.49 9.87
N VAL A 16 6.56 6.66 10.52
CA VAL A 16 5.38 7.53 10.71
C VAL A 16 4.84 8.01 9.37
N PHE A 17 5.71 8.40 8.43
CA PHE A 17 5.33 8.81 7.09
C PHE A 17 4.60 7.70 6.32
N ILE A 18 5.16 6.49 6.29
CA ILE A 18 4.55 5.34 5.61
C ILE A 18 3.17 5.06 6.21
N ASN A 19 3.07 4.97 7.54
CA ASN A 19 1.79 4.69 8.20
C ASN A 19 0.74 5.77 7.92
N TYR A 20 1.14 7.05 7.92
CA TYR A 20 0.23 8.15 7.66
C TYR A 20 -0.28 8.15 6.21
N LEU A 21 0.61 7.92 5.25
CA LEU A 21 0.26 7.79 3.84
C LEU A 21 -0.65 6.57 3.60
N THR A 22 -0.32 5.42 4.18
CA THR A 22 -1.12 4.20 4.07
C THR A 22 -2.49 4.35 4.70
N SER A 23 -2.60 4.98 5.88
CA SER A 23 -3.91 5.23 6.51
C SER A 23 -4.80 6.09 5.61
N THR A 24 -4.25 7.17 5.04
CA THR A 24 -5.01 8.06 4.15
C THR A 24 -5.44 7.33 2.88
N ALA A 25 -4.54 6.55 2.26
CA ALA A 25 -4.87 5.75 1.09
C ALA A 25 -5.89 4.64 1.38
N ASN A 26 -5.84 4.06 2.58
CA ASN A 26 -6.79 3.06 3.04
C ASN A 26 -8.20 3.67 3.16
N ASP A 27 -8.32 4.85 3.75
CA ASP A 27 -9.61 5.54 3.89
C ASP A 27 -10.23 5.84 2.51
N LEU A 28 -9.41 6.24 1.53
CA LEU A 28 -9.84 6.43 0.14
C LEU A 28 -10.28 5.11 -0.52
N ALA A 29 -9.54 4.03 -0.30
CA ALA A 29 -9.87 2.70 -0.83
C ALA A 29 -11.20 2.20 -0.26
N ILE A 30 -11.38 2.25 1.06
CA ILE A 30 -12.62 1.87 1.76
C ILE A 30 -13.80 2.71 1.26
N THR A 31 -13.62 4.03 1.14
CA THR A 31 -14.67 4.93 0.64
C THR A 31 -15.11 4.58 -0.78
N SER A 32 -14.20 4.06 -1.61
CA SER A 32 -14.50 3.58 -2.96
C SER A 32 -15.05 2.15 -3.02
N GLY A 33 -15.20 1.47 -1.88
CA GLY A 33 -15.64 0.07 -1.81
C GLY A 33 -14.57 -0.95 -2.23
N ALA A 34 -13.31 -0.53 -2.34
CA ALA A 34 -12.22 -1.42 -2.70
C ALA A 34 -11.70 -2.17 -1.47
N LYS A 35 -11.47 -3.49 -1.65
CA LYS A 35 -10.85 -4.35 -0.62
C LYS A 35 -9.32 -4.29 -0.60
N THR A 36 -8.72 -3.73 -1.66
CA THR A 36 -7.28 -3.71 -1.86
C THR A 36 -6.82 -2.29 -2.23
N ILE A 37 -5.75 -1.84 -1.58
CA ILE A 37 -5.10 -0.57 -1.92
C ILE A 37 -4.28 -0.76 -3.20
N ASN A 38 -4.73 -0.14 -4.30
CA ASN A 38 -3.98 -0.03 -5.53
C ASN A 38 -3.12 1.25 -5.59
N SER A 39 -2.28 1.37 -6.63
CA SER A 39 -1.39 2.52 -6.81
C SER A 39 -2.11 3.86 -6.96
N GLN A 40 -3.37 3.88 -7.40
CA GLN A 40 -4.12 5.12 -7.59
C GLN A 40 -4.50 5.76 -6.24
N TYR A 41 -4.86 4.96 -5.24
CA TYR A 41 -5.17 5.48 -3.90
C TYR A 41 -3.96 6.11 -3.23
N ILE A 42 -2.76 5.58 -3.47
CA ILE A 42 -1.53 6.21 -2.98
C ILE A 42 -1.30 7.57 -3.65
N MET A 43 -1.49 7.66 -4.97
CA MET A 43 -1.33 8.93 -5.69
C MET A 43 -2.38 9.97 -5.27
N ALA A 44 -3.63 9.54 -5.02
CA ALA A 44 -4.68 10.40 -4.52
C ALA A 44 -4.44 10.81 -3.06
N ALA A 45 -3.93 9.92 -2.22
CA ALA A 45 -3.54 10.25 -0.85
C ALA A 45 -2.42 11.30 -0.82
N LEU A 46 -1.46 11.25 -1.75
CA LEU A 46 -0.44 12.30 -1.85
C LEU A 46 -1.03 13.68 -2.19
N ASP A 47 -2.10 13.72 -2.98
CA ASP A 47 -2.84 14.97 -3.26
C ASP A 47 -3.58 15.47 -2.02
N GLU A 48 -4.28 14.58 -1.30
CA GLU A 48 -5.01 14.90 -0.06
C GLU A 48 -4.07 15.38 1.04
N LEU A 49 -2.87 14.81 1.11
CA LEU A 49 -1.83 15.20 2.08
C LEU A 49 -1.03 16.43 1.64
N GLU A 50 -1.38 17.05 0.51
CA GLU A 50 -0.73 18.25 -0.04
C GLU A 50 0.79 18.10 -0.18
N PHE A 51 1.26 16.91 -0.57
CA PHE A 51 2.68 16.69 -0.83
C PHE A 51 3.15 17.44 -2.09
N ASP A 52 4.45 17.76 -2.13
CA ASP A 52 5.07 18.46 -3.25
C ASP A 52 4.76 17.76 -4.60
N SER A 53 4.25 18.53 -5.57
CA SER A 53 3.94 18.03 -6.91
C SER A 53 5.15 17.41 -7.61
N ASP A 54 6.35 17.89 -7.30
CA ASP A 54 7.60 17.31 -7.83
C ASP A 54 7.88 15.92 -7.26
N PHE A 55 7.46 15.65 -6.02
CA PHE A 55 7.57 14.32 -5.41
C PHE A 55 6.64 13.34 -6.10
N LYS A 56 5.37 13.73 -6.30
CA LYS A 56 4.38 12.90 -7.00
C LYS A 56 4.82 12.57 -8.42
N SER A 57 5.29 13.58 -9.17
CA SER A 57 5.74 13.40 -10.57
C SER A 57 6.90 12.40 -10.68
N LYS A 58 7.86 12.44 -9.75
CA LYS A 58 8.95 11.46 -9.69
C LYS A 58 8.44 10.05 -9.39
N LEU A 59 7.50 9.92 -8.45
CA LEU A 59 6.92 8.62 -8.10
C LEU A 59 6.12 8.01 -9.25
N GLU A 60 5.40 8.82 -10.03
CA GLU A 60 4.68 8.37 -11.23
C GLU A 60 5.62 7.83 -12.30
N LEU A 61 6.78 8.47 -12.49
CA LEU A 61 7.81 8.01 -13.41
C LEU A 61 8.38 6.65 -12.97
N GLU A 62 8.72 6.51 -11.69
CA GLU A 62 9.22 5.24 -11.12
C GLU A 62 8.16 4.13 -11.21
N LEU A 63 6.87 4.47 -11.00
CA LEU A 63 5.77 3.53 -11.14
C LEU A 63 5.64 3.02 -12.58
N GLN A 64 5.85 3.88 -13.57
CA GLN A 64 5.85 3.49 -14.99
C GLN A 64 7.00 2.53 -15.29
N GLU A 65 8.22 2.84 -14.83
CA GLU A 65 9.38 1.98 -14.99
C GLU A 65 9.17 0.62 -14.31
N PHE A 66 8.64 0.60 -13.08
CA PHE A 66 8.33 -0.62 -12.36
C PHE A 66 7.35 -1.53 -13.13
N ARG A 67 6.32 -0.95 -13.74
CA ARG A 67 5.35 -1.69 -14.56
C ARG A 67 6.00 -2.29 -15.80
N GLU A 68 6.90 -1.55 -16.45
CA GLU A 68 7.63 -2.04 -17.62
C GLU A 68 8.56 -3.22 -17.24
N ILE A 69 9.36 -3.06 -16.19
CA ILE A 69 10.25 -4.12 -15.69
C ILE A 69 9.46 -5.37 -15.31
N THR A 70 8.34 -5.19 -14.62
CA THR A 70 7.46 -6.30 -14.20
C THR A 70 6.87 -7.03 -15.40
N ARG A 71 6.46 -6.30 -16.44
CA ARG A 71 5.98 -6.89 -17.70
C ARG A 71 7.07 -7.71 -18.40
N LEU A 72 8.26 -7.13 -18.57
CA LEU A 72 9.39 -7.80 -19.23
C LEU A 72 9.82 -9.08 -18.48
N ARG A 73 9.84 -9.05 -17.15
CA ARG A 73 10.12 -10.23 -16.32
C ARG A 73 9.08 -11.34 -16.52
N LYS A 74 7.79 -10.98 -16.65
CA LYS A 74 6.72 -11.95 -16.94
C LYS A 74 6.88 -12.57 -18.33
N GLU A 75 7.23 -11.77 -19.32
CA GLU A 75 7.49 -12.22 -20.69
C GLU A 75 8.70 -13.17 -20.76
N GLN A 76 9.81 -12.85 -20.08
CA GLN A 76 11.00 -13.71 -20.00
C GLN A 76 10.73 -15.06 -19.32
N LYS A 77 9.86 -15.09 -18.29
CA LYS A 77 9.47 -16.34 -17.63
C LYS A 77 8.60 -17.23 -18.53
N SER A 78 7.83 -16.62 -19.44
CA SER A 78 6.98 -17.36 -20.40
C SER A 78 7.74 -17.94 -21.60
N THR A 79 8.95 -17.47 -21.89
CA THR A 79 9.76 -17.90 -23.04
C THR A 79 10.82 -18.96 -22.71
N GLY A 80 10.87 -19.48 -21.47
CA GLY A 80 11.56 -20.74 -21.15
C GLY A 80 13.07 -20.79 -21.43
N ALA A 81 13.80 -19.69 -21.19
CA ALA A 81 15.27 -19.73 -21.18
C ALA A 81 15.77 -20.14 -19.78
N ASP A 82 15.73 -21.44 -19.50
CA ASP A 82 16.46 -22.04 -18.38
C ASP A 82 17.97 -21.93 -18.61
N THR A 83 18.61 -20.94 -18.00
CA THR A 83 20.02 -21.05 -17.63
C THR A 83 20.24 -20.49 -16.23
N ALA A 84 20.57 -21.39 -15.31
CA ALA A 84 20.85 -21.16 -13.91
C ALA A 84 22.06 -20.22 -13.69
N ALA A 85 21.89 -19.23 -12.81
CA ALA A 85 22.94 -18.76 -11.90
C ALA A 85 22.31 -18.03 -10.71
N ASP A 86 22.83 -18.37 -9.55
CA ASP A 86 22.34 -18.28 -8.18
C ASP A 86 22.59 -16.90 -7.49
N ALA A 87 21.96 -16.72 -6.32
CA ALA A 87 22.07 -15.64 -5.32
C ALA A 87 21.14 -14.41 -5.44
N ARG A 88 19.92 -14.57 -4.89
CA ARG A 88 19.07 -13.47 -4.41
C ARG A 88 19.53 -13.00 -3.01
N PRO A 89 19.02 -11.85 -2.51
CA PRO A 89 18.10 -11.96 -1.39
C PRO A 89 16.68 -11.64 -1.86
N SER A 90 15.76 -12.53 -1.50
CA SER A 90 14.31 -12.40 -1.70
C SER A 90 13.80 -11.15 -0.98
N ASP A 91 13.20 -10.24 -1.73
CA ASP A 91 11.99 -9.54 -1.26
C ASP A 91 10.82 -10.27 -1.92
N ASP A 92 10.39 -11.35 -1.28
CA ASP A 92 9.08 -11.95 -1.52
C ASP A 92 8.04 -10.95 -1.02
N ILE A 93 7.64 -10.00 -1.87
CA ILE A 93 6.31 -9.42 -1.77
C ILE A 93 5.37 -10.48 -2.32
N GLU A 94 4.98 -11.37 -1.43
CA GLU A 94 3.82 -12.24 -1.56
C GLU A 94 2.65 -11.35 -1.99
N ASN A 95 2.23 -11.48 -3.25
CA ASN A 95 0.95 -10.96 -3.67
C ASN A 95 -0.06 -11.84 -2.95
N GLY A 96 -0.63 -11.31 -1.87
CA GLY A 96 -1.77 -11.91 -1.19
C GLY A 96 -2.97 -11.83 -2.11
N ASP A 97 -3.09 -12.79 -3.02
CA ASP A 97 -4.37 -13.23 -3.55
C ASP A 97 -5.10 -13.97 -2.40
N ASP A 98 -5.60 -13.21 -1.43
CA ASP A 98 -6.46 -13.73 -0.36
C ASP A 98 -7.91 -13.77 -0.90
N GLU A 99 -8.23 -14.86 -1.58
CA GLU A 99 -9.61 -15.34 -1.65
C GLU A 99 -9.97 -15.96 -0.29
N GLY A 100 -10.30 -15.09 0.66
CA GLY A 100 -10.90 -15.44 1.95
C GLY A 100 -12.41 -15.22 1.91
N ASP A 101 -13.15 -16.22 1.41
CA ASP A 101 -14.57 -16.39 1.65
C ASP A 101 -14.76 -16.88 3.10
N GLU A 102 -14.97 -15.96 4.03
CA GLU A 102 -15.44 -16.29 5.38
C GLU A 102 -16.60 -15.38 5.79
N ASP A 103 -17.79 -15.96 5.64
CA ASP A 103 -19.04 -15.55 6.27
C ASP A 103 -18.85 -15.23 7.76
N LEU A 104 -18.95 -13.94 8.11
CA LEU A 104 -19.29 -13.52 9.48
C LEU A 104 -20.47 -12.54 9.43
N ASN A 105 -21.61 -13.07 8.99
CA ASN A 105 -22.89 -12.59 9.43
C ASN A 105 -23.26 -13.35 10.71
N GLU A 106 -23.24 -12.70 11.87
CA GLU A 106 -24.44 -12.52 12.70
C GLU A 106 -24.13 -11.88 14.06
N HIS A 107 -25.00 -10.91 14.38
CA HIS A 107 -25.41 -10.46 15.71
C HIS A 107 -24.36 -9.71 16.53
N GLN A 108 -24.64 -8.50 17.01
CA GLN A 108 -25.81 -8.23 17.83
C GLN A 108 -26.17 -6.74 17.83
N ALA A 109 -27.44 -6.47 17.56
CA ALA A 109 -28.11 -5.22 17.86
C ALA A 109 -27.95 -4.90 19.36
N MET A 110 -27.62 -3.65 19.69
CA MET A 110 -27.96 -3.10 20.99
C MET A 110 -28.84 -1.86 20.79
N ASP A 111 -30.06 -2.07 21.27
CA ASP A 111 -31.24 -1.23 21.37
C ASP A 111 -31.01 0.28 21.53
N VAL A 112 -31.82 1.01 20.77
CA VAL A 112 -32.28 2.35 21.09
C VAL A 112 -33.21 2.22 22.29
N VAL A 113 -32.79 2.70 23.47
CA VAL A 113 -33.74 2.96 24.57
C VAL A 113 -34.03 4.45 24.58
N GLU A 114 -35.09 4.83 23.89
CA GLU A 114 -35.76 6.12 24.05
C GLU A 114 -36.95 5.93 25.01
N THR A 115 -37.17 6.92 25.88
CA THR A 115 -38.31 7.13 26.81
C THR A 115 -38.32 6.23 28.06
N ASP A 116 -38.55 6.73 29.28
CA ASP A 116 -39.65 7.61 29.67
C ASP A 116 -39.45 8.26 31.07
N THR A 117 -40.03 9.46 31.23
CA THR A 117 -40.66 10.06 32.45
C THR A 117 -40.05 9.92 33.86
N LEU A 118 -39.66 11.06 34.47
CA LEU A 118 -40.42 11.75 35.53
C LEU A 118 -40.01 13.22 35.67
#